data_AF-A0A1H2G7G3-F1
#
_entry.id   AF-A0A1H2G7G3-F1
#
_cell.length_a   1.000
_cell.length_b   1.000
_cell.length_c   1.000
_cell.angle_alpha   90.00
_cell.angle_beta   90.00
_cell.angle_gamma   90.00
#
_symmetry.space_group_name_H-M   'P 1'
#
loop_
_entity.id
_entity.type
_entity.pdbx_description
1 polymer ?
#
loop_
_entity_poly.entity_id
_entity_poly.type
_entity_poly.pdbx_seq_one_letter_code
_entity_poly.pdbx_strand_id
1 'polypeptide(L)'
;MFYKTNGFKLCVAVLIGVIVFLLPRPEGTQFKISGDTGRILLQNVTQHFTVMPEGKIPTESYVLKANSPGSLEGRAKFLEQKAKTLNLDTVTVDYVNGLSPKAKRFLSILAVLVILFVIEPIPLEITAVCIGVFLVIMQITDVKTAWAPYMHPVVIFIMCCLIFAIALDKAGLTKRLGYFIIKKAGNSITRFTFIIAIGLGLASSFMHDAAACAIGIVTMLPLMRAVGIEPHTNTAKFMMLSLPFACSCGGMGTLVGGGRCMVSAAFLKEFTGIEITFFDWMLYCMPAAFITVPIAVCIVYVVFRPDPKFKLPDFDEDLGPMTSLEKKTVTVIACAFLLWLTKGLHGIDYSVTGMLGVTCLVLLKVLKWRDINDNLEWGTALFIFGGGISLGLAMGYSGAADYFAHLFFPLIQGKGWLVLFVGVGVFGALVTNAMANVAAAALILPIVIPMAQLEGVDPTVLSLCLGTATSFAMLLVIGCPPNAIAYSYRYFKSSDLTKVGLVATPVLLTVLVVVAALWWRILGLI
;
A
#
# COMPACT_ATOMS: atom_id res chain seq x y z
N MET A 1 30.40 8.47 -16.46
CA MET A 1 30.06 8.47 -15.01
C MET A 1 28.92 9.45 -14.66
N PHE A 2 28.68 10.50 -15.45
CA PHE A 2 27.65 11.53 -15.25
C PHE A 2 26.21 11.00 -15.07
N TYR A 3 25.83 9.96 -15.84
CA TYR A 3 24.49 9.35 -15.82
C TYR A 3 24.10 8.69 -14.48
N LYS A 4 25.05 8.44 -13.58
CA LYS A 4 24.78 7.82 -12.26
C LYS A 4 24.52 8.85 -11.16
N THR A 5 24.76 10.14 -11.41
CA THR A 5 24.61 11.20 -10.41
C THR A 5 23.13 11.45 -10.09
N ASN A 6 22.84 11.79 -8.83
CA ASN A 6 21.47 12.13 -8.42
C ASN A 6 20.96 13.36 -9.18
N GLY A 7 21.82 14.34 -9.48
CA GLY A 7 21.47 15.49 -10.32
C GLY A 7 21.01 15.10 -11.72
N PHE A 8 21.72 14.19 -12.39
CA PHE A 8 21.29 13.69 -13.71
C PHE A 8 19.93 12.98 -13.63
N LYS A 9 19.75 12.10 -12.65
CA LYS A 9 18.49 11.37 -12.44
C LYS A 9 17.30 12.32 -12.21
N LEU A 10 17.49 13.38 -11.42
CA LEU A 10 16.50 14.42 -11.20
C LEU A 10 16.18 15.17 -12.50
N CYS A 11 17.19 15.56 -13.28
CA CYS A 11 16.98 16.20 -14.58
C CYS A 11 16.19 15.31 -15.54
N VAL A 12 16.49 14.00 -15.58
CA VAL A 12 15.74 13.04 -16.40
C VAL A 12 14.28 12.95 -15.96
N ALA A 13 14.01 12.88 -14.65
CA ALA A 13 12.64 12.83 -14.13
C ALA A 13 11.85 14.08 -14.55
N VAL A 14 12.41 15.27 -14.35
CA VAL A 14 11.79 16.55 -14.75
C VAL A 14 11.59 16.62 -16.27
N LEU A 15 12.59 16.20 -17.05
CA LEU A 15 12.53 16.22 -18.51
C LEU A 15 11.40 15.31 -19.03
N ILE A 16 11.20 14.14 -18.44
CA ILE A 16 10.07 13.27 -18.79
C ILE A 16 8.74 13.92 -18.43
N GLY A 17 8.65 14.58 -17.27
CA GLY A 17 7.47 15.39 -16.92
C GLY A 17 7.17 16.45 -17.98
N VAL A 18 8.18 17.22 -18.39
CA VAL A 18 8.03 18.25 -19.43
C VAL A 18 7.60 17.64 -20.77
N ILE A 19 8.16 16.49 -21.17
CA ILE A 19 7.71 15.77 -22.37
C ILE A 19 6.23 15.41 -22.24
N VAL A 20 5.82 14.81 -21.12
CA VAL A 20 4.42 14.44 -20.87
C VAL A 20 3.53 15.66 -20.91
N PHE A 21 3.97 16.81 -20.40
CA PHE A 21 3.22 18.07 -20.45
C PHE A 21 3.06 18.60 -21.89
N LEU A 22 4.12 18.54 -22.71
CA LEU A 22 4.14 19.05 -24.09
C LEU A 22 3.42 18.14 -25.09
N LEU A 23 3.24 16.85 -24.78
CA LEU A 23 2.48 15.94 -25.64
C LEU A 23 1.07 16.46 -25.91
N PRO A 24 0.53 16.30 -27.14
CA PRO A 24 -0.82 16.77 -27.46
C PRO A 24 -1.84 16.16 -26.50
N ARG A 25 -2.74 17.00 -25.99
CA ARG A 25 -3.78 16.60 -25.05
C ARG A 25 -4.95 15.97 -25.82
N PRO A 26 -5.31 14.70 -25.54
CA PRO A 26 -6.50 14.12 -26.14
C PRO A 26 -7.73 14.75 -25.50
N GLU A 27 -8.49 15.54 -26.27
CA GLU A 27 -9.70 16.22 -25.75
C GLU A 27 -10.90 15.28 -25.59
N GLY A 28 -10.80 14.04 -26.07
CA GLY A 28 -11.90 13.09 -26.06
C GLY A 28 -13.01 13.45 -27.03
N THR A 29 -14.15 12.77 -26.88
CA THR A 29 -15.33 12.93 -27.73
C THR A 29 -16.61 13.12 -26.93
N GLN A 30 -16.55 12.98 -25.61
CA GLN A 30 -17.68 13.05 -24.70
C GLN A 30 -17.43 14.09 -23.61
N PHE A 31 -18.44 14.93 -23.38
CA PHE A 31 -18.40 16.03 -22.43
C PHE A 31 -19.64 15.96 -21.53
N LYS A 32 -19.44 16.07 -20.22
CA LYS A 32 -20.52 16.15 -19.24
C LYS A 32 -20.83 17.61 -19.00
N ILE A 33 -22.10 17.98 -19.14
CA ILE A 33 -22.60 19.31 -18.87
C ILE A 33 -23.38 19.26 -17.56
N SER A 34 -23.02 20.13 -16.62
CA SER A 34 -23.73 20.29 -15.35
C SER A 34 -24.17 21.75 -15.18
N GLY A 35 -25.28 21.99 -14.47
CA GLY A 35 -25.75 23.34 -14.15
C GLY A 35 -26.53 24.06 -15.27
N ASP A 36 -26.89 23.35 -16.35
CA ASP A 36 -27.78 23.85 -17.41
C ASP A 36 -29.24 23.46 -17.12
N THR A 37 -29.82 24.05 -16.07
CA THR A 37 -31.18 23.74 -15.58
C THR A 37 -32.27 23.97 -16.62
N GLY A 38 -32.05 24.89 -17.57
CA GLY A 38 -32.98 25.16 -18.67
C GLY A 38 -32.70 24.39 -19.96
N ARG A 39 -31.65 23.55 -20.01
CA ARG A 39 -31.15 22.92 -21.24
C ARG A 39 -30.92 23.92 -22.39
N ILE A 40 -30.58 25.16 -22.04
CA ILE A 40 -30.43 26.27 -23.00
C ILE A 40 -29.17 26.06 -23.82
N LEU A 41 -28.09 25.59 -23.20
CA LEU A 41 -26.87 25.22 -23.93
C LEU A 41 -27.16 24.06 -24.86
N LEU A 42 -27.86 23.03 -24.39
CA LEU A 42 -28.23 21.86 -25.20
C LEU A 42 -28.93 22.26 -26.50
N GLN A 43 -29.96 23.11 -26.43
CA GLN A 43 -30.73 23.55 -27.59
C GLN A 43 -29.87 24.26 -28.65
N ASN A 44 -28.80 24.93 -28.21
CA ASN A 44 -27.91 25.72 -29.07
C ASN A 44 -26.71 24.93 -29.64
N VAL A 45 -26.53 23.67 -29.24
CA VAL A 45 -25.36 22.85 -29.64
C VAL A 45 -25.74 21.52 -30.29
N THR A 46 -27.04 21.22 -30.44
CA THR A 46 -27.57 19.98 -31.06
C THR A 46 -27.06 19.70 -32.48
N GLN A 47 -26.67 20.74 -33.23
CA GLN A 47 -26.10 20.57 -34.57
C GLN A 47 -24.72 19.87 -34.55
N HIS A 48 -23.94 20.08 -33.49
CA HIS A 48 -22.58 19.57 -33.37
C HIS A 48 -22.43 18.46 -32.33
N PHE A 49 -23.43 18.28 -31.47
CA PHE A 49 -23.41 17.31 -30.38
C PHE A 49 -24.71 16.50 -30.29
N THR A 50 -24.56 15.21 -30.00
CA THR A 50 -25.68 14.30 -29.73
C THR A 50 -25.74 13.96 -28.25
N VAL A 51 -26.93 13.94 -27.67
CA VAL A 51 -27.13 13.51 -26.27
C VAL A 51 -27.01 12.00 -26.18
N MET A 52 -26.18 11.52 -25.25
CA MET A 52 -26.07 10.09 -24.96
C MET A 52 -27.25 9.64 -24.09
N PRO A 53 -27.92 8.51 -24.40
CA PRO A 53 -28.99 7.97 -23.56
C PRO A 53 -28.47 7.62 -22.15
N GLU A 54 -29.27 7.97 -21.13
CA GLU A 54 -28.89 7.95 -19.71
C GLU A 54 -28.47 6.57 -19.19
N GLY A 55 -27.30 6.50 -18.55
CA GLY A 55 -26.98 5.46 -17.58
C GLY A 55 -26.86 6.11 -16.20
N LYS A 56 -27.89 6.00 -15.34
CA LYS A 56 -27.91 6.48 -13.94
C LYS A 56 -27.22 7.85 -13.70
N ILE A 57 -27.57 8.88 -14.47
CA ILE A 57 -27.08 10.26 -14.23
C ILE A 57 -28.20 11.04 -13.53
N PRO A 58 -27.92 11.84 -12.48
CA PRO A 58 -28.93 12.68 -11.84
C PRO A 58 -29.51 13.71 -12.82
N THR A 59 -30.79 14.05 -12.61
CA THR A 59 -31.69 14.84 -13.49
C THR A 59 -31.18 16.23 -13.91
N GLU A 60 -30.08 16.71 -13.33
CA GLU A 60 -29.49 18.05 -13.51
C GLU A 60 -28.21 18.08 -14.38
N SER A 61 -27.76 16.94 -14.91
CA SER A 61 -26.58 16.88 -15.80
C SER A 61 -26.82 15.93 -16.98
N TYR A 62 -26.17 16.18 -18.11
CA TYR A 62 -26.29 15.34 -19.30
C TYR A 62 -24.94 15.22 -20.03
N VAL A 63 -24.78 14.14 -20.81
CA VAL A 63 -23.54 13.88 -21.56
C VAL A 63 -23.78 14.14 -23.04
N LEU A 64 -22.92 14.98 -23.61
CA LEU A 64 -22.86 15.31 -25.03
C LEU A 64 -21.72 14.54 -25.69
N LYS A 65 -22.00 13.90 -26.81
CA LYS A 65 -21.01 13.30 -27.71
C LYS A 65 -20.84 14.20 -28.92
N ALA A 66 -19.60 14.58 -29.23
CA ALA A 66 -19.27 15.36 -30.41
C ALA A 66 -19.52 14.54 -31.69
N ASN A 67 -20.25 15.12 -32.65
CA ASN A 67 -20.58 14.47 -33.92
C ASN A 67 -19.36 14.43 -34.86
N SER A 68 -18.50 15.46 -34.79
CA SER A 68 -17.24 15.56 -35.54
C SER A 68 -16.05 15.77 -34.59
N PRO A 69 -15.51 14.69 -33.99
CA PRO A 69 -14.37 14.79 -33.07
C PRO A 69 -13.16 15.47 -33.72
N GLY A 70 -12.59 16.46 -33.03
CA GLY A 70 -11.37 17.16 -33.48
C GLY A 70 -11.58 18.44 -34.30
N SER A 71 -12.80 18.70 -34.81
CA SER A 71 -13.16 19.99 -35.42
C SER A 71 -13.15 21.12 -34.36
N LEU A 72 -13.28 22.39 -34.74
CA LEU A 72 -13.32 23.49 -33.76
C LEU A 72 -14.60 23.46 -32.92
N GLU A 73 -15.69 23.03 -33.54
CA GLU A 73 -17.05 22.97 -33.00
C GLU A 73 -17.28 21.73 -32.12
N GLY A 74 -16.49 20.67 -32.31
CA GLY A 74 -16.56 19.44 -31.53
C GLY A 74 -15.76 19.46 -30.21
N ARG A 75 -15.24 20.62 -29.79
CA ARG A 75 -14.35 20.76 -28.61
C ARG A 75 -15.07 21.32 -27.40
N ALA A 76 -14.57 21.01 -26.20
CA ALA A 76 -15.05 21.61 -24.96
C ALA A 76 -14.99 23.15 -24.97
N LYS A 77 -13.95 23.73 -25.59
CA LYS A 77 -13.83 25.20 -25.72
C LYS A 77 -15.00 25.83 -26.46
N PHE A 78 -15.58 25.15 -27.44
CA PHE A 78 -16.76 25.65 -28.15
C PHE A 78 -17.98 25.68 -27.22
N LEU A 79 -18.17 24.62 -26.43
CA LEU A 79 -19.23 24.54 -25.42
C LEU A 79 -19.08 25.63 -24.35
N GLU A 80 -17.86 25.83 -23.83
CA GLU A 80 -17.56 26.89 -22.85
C GLU A 80 -17.78 28.29 -23.43
N GLN A 81 -17.36 28.54 -24.67
CA GLN A 81 -17.59 29.82 -25.34
C GLN A 81 -19.09 30.07 -25.57
N LYS A 82 -19.83 29.05 -26.00
CA LYS A 82 -21.27 29.15 -26.19
C LYS A 82 -22.00 29.42 -24.87
N ALA A 83 -21.64 28.73 -23.79
CA ALA A 83 -22.19 29.00 -22.46
C ALA A 83 -21.95 30.45 -22.03
N LYS A 84 -20.74 30.97 -22.23
CA LYS A 84 -20.41 32.39 -21.95
C LYS A 84 -21.22 33.36 -22.81
N THR A 85 -21.39 33.09 -24.11
CA THR A 85 -22.21 33.96 -24.98
C THR A 85 -23.69 33.96 -24.59
N LEU A 86 -24.16 32.92 -23.90
CA LEU A 86 -25.53 32.76 -23.42
C LEU A 86 -25.70 33.25 -21.97
N ASN A 87 -24.66 33.83 -21.35
CA ASN A 87 -24.63 34.24 -19.93
C ASN A 87 -24.99 33.11 -18.95
N LEU A 88 -24.58 31.88 -19.27
CA LEU A 88 -24.79 30.70 -18.44
C LEU A 88 -23.60 30.48 -17.51
N ASP A 89 -23.44 31.34 -16.50
CA ASP A 89 -22.29 31.32 -15.58
C ASP A 89 -22.28 30.10 -14.64
N THR A 90 -23.42 29.40 -14.50
CA THR A 90 -23.56 28.19 -13.69
C THR A 90 -23.16 26.91 -14.44
N VAL A 91 -22.95 26.98 -15.76
CA VAL A 91 -22.71 25.80 -16.57
C VAL A 91 -21.24 25.38 -16.54
N THR A 92 -20.99 24.12 -16.17
CA THR A 92 -19.66 23.52 -16.20
C THR A 92 -19.58 22.47 -17.32
N VAL A 93 -18.44 22.44 -18.01
CA VAL A 93 -18.13 21.48 -19.07
C VAL A 93 -16.99 20.59 -18.60
N ASP A 94 -17.32 19.35 -18.25
CA ASP A 94 -16.36 18.35 -17.79
C ASP A 94 -16.03 17.35 -18.90
N TYR A 95 -14.81 16.81 -18.87
CA TYR A 95 -14.35 15.81 -19.83
C TYR A 95 -14.71 14.41 -19.32
N VAL A 96 -15.31 13.57 -20.18
CA VAL A 96 -15.68 12.20 -19.79
C VAL A 96 -14.59 11.20 -20.22
N ASN A 97 -14.31 11.14 -21.52
CA ASN A 97 -13.27 10.26 -22.09
C ASN A 97 -12.04 11.02 -22.59
N GLY A 98 -11.99 12.33 -22.33
CA GLY A 98 -10.90 13.22 -22.67
C GLY A 98 -10.08 13.60 -21.45
N LEU A 99 -8.84 14.02 -21.68
CA LEU A 99 -7.96 14.45 -20.62
C LEU A 99 -8.20 15.94 -20.33
N SER A 100 -8.69 16.26 -19.14
CA SER A 100 -8.88 17.66 -18.71
C SER A 100 -7.54 18.42 -18.66
N PRO A 101 -7.53 19.77 -18.67
CA PRO A 101 -6.30 20.53 -18.52
C PRO A 101 -5.60 20.25 -17.18
N LYS A 102 -6.38 20.09 -16.10
CA LYS A 102 -5.87 19.73 -14.78
C LYS A 102 -5.30 18.30 -14.79
N ALA A 103 -5.98 17.35 -15.42
CA ALA A 103 -5.51 15.98 -15.57
C ALA A 103 -4.19 15.91 -16.34
N LYS A 104 -4.00 16.72 -17.39
CA LYS A 104 -2.73 16.79 -18.13
C LYS A 104 -1.56 17.26 -17.27
N ARG A 105 -1.78 18.32 -16.47
CA ARG A 105 -0.79 18.80 -15.49
C ARG A 105 -0.50 17.74 -14.43
N PHE A 106 -1.54 17.06 -13.96
CA PHE A 106 -1.42 15.95 -13.03
C PHE A 106 -0.58 14.81 -13.61
N LEU A 107 -0.86 14.35 -14.84
CA LEU A 107 -0.09 13.29 -15.50
C LEU A 107 1.39 13.66 -15.68
N SER A 108 1.68 14.93 -16.00
CA SER A 108 3.05 15.42 -16.06
C SER A 108 3.75 15.23 -14.71
N ILE A 109 3.12 15.62 -13.61
CA ILE A 109 3.68 15.47 -12.27
C ILE A 109 3.78 14.00 -11.87
N LEU A 110 2.73 13.22 -12.15
CA LEU A 110 2.70 11.79 -11.87
C LEU A 110 3.86 11.08 -12.56
N ALA A 111 4.17 11.42 -13.81
CA ALA A 111 5.32 10.86 -14.52
C ALA A 111 6.66 11.17 -13.82
N VAL A 112 6.85 12.43 -13.36
CA VAL A 112 8.02 12.79 -12.56
C VAL A 112 8.06 11.95 -11.28
N LEU A 113 6.97 11.92 -10.52
CA LEU A 113 6.88 11.23 -9.23
C LEU A 113 7.12 9.73 -9.37
N VAL A 114 6.53 9.08 -10.37
CA VAL A 114 6.77 7.65 -10.67
C VAL A 114 8.27 7.40 -10.85
N ILE A 115 8.96 8.24 -11.61
CA ILE A 115 10.40 8.11 -11.83
C ILE A 115 11.18 8.34 -10.53
N LEU A 116 10.79 9.34 -9.73
CA LEU A 116 11.44 9.61 -8.44
C LEU A 116 11.25 8.46 -7.44
N PHE A 117 10.06 7.85 -7.39
CA PHE A 117 9.78 6.69 -6.54
C PHE A 117 10.48 5.41 -7.00
N VAL A 118 10.69 5.23 -8.31
CA VAL A 118 11.37 4.04 -8.86
C VAL A 118 12.91 4.17 -8.79
N ILE A 119 13.45 5.34 -9.13
CA ILE A 119 14.90 5.56 -9.24
C ILE A 119 15.52 5.97 -7.89
N GLU A 120 14.71 6.55 -7.00
CA GLU A 120 15.10 7.01 -5.66
C GLU A 120 16.37 7.91 -5.68
N PRO A 121 16.43 8.98 -6.52
CA PRO A 121 17.59 9.89 -6.51
C PRO A 121 17.67 10.75 -5.25
N ILE A 122 16.56 10.85 -4.52
CA ILE A 122 16.38 11.54 -3.25
C ILE A 122 15.55 10.63 -2.32
N PRO A 123 15.57 10.85 -1.00
CA PRO A 123 14.77 10.05 -0.07
C PRO A 123 13.27 10.07 -0.42
N LEU A 124 12.59 8.93 -0.25
CA LEU A 124 11.18 8.74 -0.63
C LEU A 124 10.25 9.71 0.09
N GLU A 125 10.60 10.09 1.31
CA GLU A 125 9.92 11.07 2.14
C GLU A 125 9.90 12.44 1.47
N ILE A 126 11.04 12.85 0.89
CA ILE A 126 11.17 14.13 0.20
C ILE A 126 10.42 14.08 -1.13
N THR A 127 10.47 12.96 -1.85
CA THR A 127 9.61 12.75 -3.03
C THR A 127 8.14 12.88 -2.66
N ALA A 128 7.72 12.35 -1.51
CA ALA A 128 6.35 12.48 -1.03
C ALA A 128 6.00 13.91 -0.59
N VAL A 129 6.93 14.70 -0.05
CA VAL A 129 6.76 16.15 0.17
C VAL A 129 6.60 16.90 -1.15
N CYS A 130 7.39 16.53 -2.17
CA CYS A 130 7.30 17.14 -3.51
C CYS A 130 5.91 16.97 -4.15
N ILE A 131 5.12 15.97 -3.74
CA ILE A 131 3.73 15.80 -4.20
C ILE A 131 2.93 17.08 -3.91
N GLY A 132 2.79 17.46 -2.64
CA GLY A 132 2.03 18.65 -2.25
C GLY A 132 2.56 19.92 -2.92
N VAL A 133 3.90 20.06 -2.97
CA VAL A 133 4.56 21.19 -3.63
C VAL A 133 4.20 21.27 -5.12
N PHE A 134 4.33 20.18 -5.86
CA PHE A 134 4.06 20.16 -7.29
C PHE A 134 2.57 20.34 -7.59
N LEU A 135 1.67 19.75 -6.80
CA LEU A 135 0.22 19.94 -6.95
C LEU A 135 -0.19 21.40 -6.86
N VAL A 136 0.41 22.18 -5.95
CA VAL A 136 0.16 23.61 -5.80
C VAL A 136 0.82 24.41 -6.92
N ILE A 137 2.11 24.17 -7.21
CA ILE A 137 2.86 24.91 -8.25
C ILE A 137 2.20 24.75 -9.63
N MET A 138 1.72 23.55 -9.94
CA MET A 138 1.03 23.27 -11.21
C MET A 138 -0.46 23.65 -11.18
N GLN A 139 -0.92 24.29 -10.11
CA GLN A 139 -2.30 24.76 -9.92
C GLN A 139 -3.34 23.66 -10.12
N ILE A 140 -3.04 22.45 -9.66
CA ILE A 140 -4.01 21.36 -9.63
C ILE A 140 -4.98 21.60 -8.47
N THR A 141 -4.46 22.05 -7.33
CA THR A 141 -5.25 22.38 -6.14
C THR A 141 -4.64 23.53 -5.34
N ASP A 142 -5.38 24.04 -4.35
CA ASP A 142 -4.93 25.08 -3.43
C ASP A 142 -4.05 24.50 -2.30
N VAL A 143 -3.36 25.39 -1.59
CA VAL A 143 -2.40 25.04 -0.52
C VAL A 143 -3.06 24.22 0.59
N LYS A 144 -4.27 24.60 1.02
CA LYS A 144 -4.94 23.91 2.14
C LYS A 144 -5.32 22.50 1.73
N THR A 145 -5.88 22.34 0.54
CA THR A 145 -6.29 21.03 0.00
C THR A 145 -5.09 20.12 -0.28
N ALA A 146 -3.94 20.67 -0.70
CA ALA A 146 -2.72 19.88 -0.91
C ALA A 146 -2.13 19.33 0.39
N TRP A 147 -2.12 20.12 1.46
CA TRP A 147 -1.48 19.76 2.74
C TRP A 147 -2.39 19.07 3.75
N ALA A 148 -3.71 19.30 3.71
CA ALA A 148 -4.65 18.68 4.64
C ALA A 148 -4.56 17.14 4.70
N PRO A 149 -4.37 16.41 3.58
CA PRO A 149 -4.21 14.95 3.60
C PRO A 149 -3.03 14.43 4.41
N TYR A 150 -2.00 15.25 4.66
CA TYR A 150 -0.86 14.85 5.48
C TYR A 150 -1.20 14.67 6.96
N MET A 151 -2.29 15.29 7.43
CA MET A 151 -2.81 15.10 8.79
C MET A 151 -4.15 14.36 8.78
N HIS A 152 -4.40 13.53 7.76
CA HIS A 152 -5.62 12.75 7.65
C HIS A 152 -5.79 11.78 8.86
N PRO A 153 -7.00 11.52 9.37
CA PRO A 153 -7.19 10.59 10.49
C PRO A 153 -6.55 9.22 10.29
N VAL A 154 -6.49 8.73 9.05
CA VAL A 154 -5.78 7.47 8.75
C VAL A 154 -4.27 7.61 8.95
N VAL A 155 -3.67 8.75 8.59
CA VAL A 155 -2.25 9.02 8.86
C VAL A 155 -1.99 9.05 10.38
N ILE A 156 -2.87 9.67 11.15
CA ILE A 156 -2.79 9.68 12.62
C ILE A 156 -2.86 8.25 13.18
N PHE A 157 -3.78 7.44 12.68
CA PHE A 157 -3.91 6.04 13.08
C PHE A 157 -2.66 5.21 12.77
N ILE A 158 -2.06 5.43 11.61
CA ILE A 158 -0.80 4.78 11.24
C ILE A 158 0.31 5.14 12.23
N MET A 159 0.42 6.43 12.59
CA MET A 159 1.37 6.86 13.62
C MET A 159 1.12 6.15 14.95
N CYS A 160 -0.15 6.00 15.39
CA CYS A 160 -0.47 5.23 16.60
C CYS A 160 0.04 3.79 16.52
N CYS A 161 -0.19 3.10 15.40
CA CYS A 161 0.22 1.72 15.20
C CYS A 161 1.75 1.56 15.27
N LEU A 162 2.50 2.49 14.65
CA LEU A 162 3.96 2.50 14.72
C LEU A 162 4.46 2.80 16.15
N ILE A 163 3.82 3.72 16.86
CA ILE A 163 4.15 4.01 18.27
C ILE A 163 3.88 2.79 19.17
N PHE A 164 2.79 2.05 18.94
CA PHE A 164 2.53 0.81 19.65
C PHE A 164 3.58 -0.25 19.38
N ALA A 165 4.06 -0.36 18.13
CA ALA A 165 5.18 -1.24 17.80
C ALA A 165 6.46 -0.84 18.55
N ILE A 166 6.78 0.46 18.64
CA ILE A 166 7.91 0.96 19.43
C ILE A 166 7.72 0.64 20.92
N ALA A 167 6.50 0.77 21.46
CA ALA A 167 6.19 0.42 22.85
C ALA A 167 6.40 -1.07 23.15
N LEU A 168 5.98 -1.96 22.23
CA LEU A 168 6.22 -3.39 22.35
C LEU A 168 7.71 -3.71 22.39
N ASP A 169 8.50 -3.06 21.54
CA ASP A 169 9.95 -3.31 21.46
C ASP A 169 10.69 -2.76 22.69
N LYS A 170 10.40 -1.51 23.08
CA LYS A 170 10.96 -0.89 24.30
C LYS A 170 10.60 -1.64 25.56
N ALA A 171 9.43 -2.28 25.60
CA ALA A 171 9.03 -3.11 26.71
C ALA A 171 9.73 -4.48 26.77
N GLY A 172 10.40 -4.89 25.69
CA GLY A 172 11.01 -6.22 25.58
C GLY A 172 10.02 -7.33 25.24
N LEU A 173 8.75 -7.00 24.95
CA LEU A 173 7.71 -7.98 24.60
C LEU A 173 8.03 -8.69 23.28
N THR A 174 8.63 -7.98 22.34
CA THR A 174 9.09 -8.54 21.06
C THR A 174 10.14 -9.63 21.26
N LYS A 175 11.13 -9.39 22.13
CA LYS A 175 12.17 -10.38 22.51
C LYS A 175 11.57 -11.54 23.29
N ARG A 176 10.69 -11.25 24.25
CA ARG A 176 9.98 -12.27 25.06
C ARG A 176 9.20 -13.24 24.18
N LEU A 177 8.50 -12.73 23.18
CA LEU A 177 7.77 -13.56 22.22
C LEU A 177 8.72 -14.44 21.40
N GLY A 178 9.82 -13.87 20.91
CA GLY A 178 10.87 -14.62 20.22
C GLY A 178 11.38 -15.79 21.05
N TYR A 179 11.78 -15.55 22.29
CA TYR A 179 12.27 -16.58 23.22
C TYR A 179 11.22 -17.65 23.52
N PHE A 180 9.95 -17.27 23.65
CA PHE A 180 8.87 -18.23 23.86
C PHE A 180 8.71 -19.18 22.67
N ILE A 181 8.82 -18.66 21.45
CA ILE A 181 8.77 -19.45 20.22
C ILE A 181 10.00 -20.39 20.15
N ILE A 182 11.18 -19.90 20.51
CA ILE A 182 12.44 -20.64 20.46
C ILE A 182 12.49 -21.79 21.47
N LYS A 183 11.98 -21.60 22.70
CA LYS A 183 11.95 -22.66 23.72
C LYS A 183 11.15 -23.89 23.27
N LYS A 184 10.23 -23.74 22.31
CA LYS A 184 9.46 -24.84 21.70
C LYS A 184 10.13 -25.48 20.47
N ALA A 185 11.16 -24.83 19.94
CA ALA A 185 11.77 -25.11 18.65
C ALA A 185 12.67 -26.36 18.67
N GLY A 186 13.34 -26.62 19.80
CA GLY A 186 14.26 -27.75 19.99
C GLY A 186 15.56 -27.59 19.20
N ASN A 187 16.33 -28.68 19.11
CA ASN A 187 17.70 -28.67 18.56
C ASN A 187 17.81 -29.03 17.06
N SER A 188 16.74 -29.49 16.42
CA SER A 188 16.74 -29.80 14.98
C SER A 188 16.62 -28.51 14.15
N ILE A 189 17.51 -28.26 13.18
CA ILE A 189 17.46 -27.05 12.35
C ILE A 189 16.15 -26.90 11.60
N THR A 190 15.64 -27.99 11.01
CA THR A 190 14.40 -27.94 10.23
C THR A 190 13.25 -27.52 11.13
N ARG A 191 13.05 -28.24 12.23
CA ARG A 191 12.00 -27.94 13.20
C ARG A 191 12.17 -26.53 13.78
N PHE A 192 13.41 -26.16 14.11
CA PHE A 192 13.74 -24.86 14.67
C PHE A 192 13.35 -23.73 13.73
N THR A 193 13.80 -23.82 12.48
CA THR A 193 13.55 -22.81 11.45
C THR A 193 12.07 -22.68 11.12
N PHE A 194 11.35 -23.79 11.02
CA PHE A 194 9.90 -23.75 10.81
C PHE A 194 9.17 -23.07 11.96
N ILE A 195 9.49 -23.44 13.21
CA ILE A 195 8.83 -22.87 14.39
C ILE A 195 9.14 -21.39 14.54
N ILE A 196 10.40 -20.98 14.40
CA ILE A 196 10.79 -19.57 14.54
C ILE A 196 10.25 -18.72 13.39
N ALA A 197 10.36 -19.19 12.14
CA ALA A 197 9.90 -18.41 10.98
C ALA A 197 8.38 -18.32 10.92
N ILE A 198 7.64 -19.41 11.16
CA ILE A 198 6.17 -19.36 11.19
C ILE A 198 5.70 -18.55 12.40
N GLY A 199 6.29 -18.76 13.58
CA GLY A 199 5.91 -18.07 14.80
C GLY A 199 6.12 -16.56 14.69
N LEU A 200 7.32 -16.12 14.28
CA LEU A 200 7.62 -14.70 14.09
C LEU A 200 6.92 -14.12 12.86
N GLY A 201 6.71 -14.94 11.82
CA GLY A 201 5.89 -14.58 10.67
C GLY A 201 4.47 -14.22 11.09
N LEU A 202 3.76 -15.09 11.78
CA LEU A 202 2.40 -14.75 12.25
C LEU A 202 2.40 -13.64 13.31
N ALA A 203 3.45 -13.57 14.14
CA ALA A 203 3.60 -12.47 15.08
C ALA A 203 3.73 -11.11 14.37
N SER A 204 4.34 -11.06 13.18
CA SER A 204 4.43 -9.83 12.38
C SER A 204 3.08 -9.33 11.86
N SER A 205 1.99 -10.08 12.02
CA SER A 205 0.66 -9.50 11.83
C SER A 205 0.35 -8.43 12.90
N PHE A 206 0.96 -8.51 14.08
CA PHE A 206 0.70 -7.63 15.23
C PHE A 206 1.91 -6.78 15.66
N MET A 207 3.03 -6.93 14.95
CA MET A 207 4.23 -6.10 15.11
C MET A 207 4.82 -5.82 13.73
N HIS A 208 5.69 -4.83 13.61
CA HIS A 208 6.28 -4.49 12.31
C HIS A 208 7.10 -5.67 11.72
N ASP A 209 6.86 -6.04 10.46
CA ASP A 209 7.52 -7.17 9.78
C ASP A 209 9.06 -7.12 9.81
N ALA A 210 9.65 -5.93 9.63
CA ALA A 210 11.09 -5.71 9.76
C ALA A 210 11.62 -6.06 11.17
N ALA A 211 10.88 -5.70 12.22
CA ALA A 211 11.27 -5.93 13.60
C ALA A 211 11.23 -7.44 13.93
N ALA A 212 10.16 -8.12 13.53
CA ALA A 212 10.04 -9.57 13.67
C ALA A 212 11.19 -10.32 12.97
N CYS A 213 11.53 -9.91 11.74
CA CYS A 213 12.63 -10.49 10.99
C CYS A 213 13.98 -10.26 11.69
N ALA A 214 14.25 -9.04 12.17
CA ALA A 214 15.48 -8.70 12.86
C ALA A 214 15.69 -9.55 14.13
N ILE A 215 14.63 -9.74 14.93
CA ILE A 215 14.67 -10.59 16.14
C ILE A 215 15.01 -12.03 15.78
N GLY A 216 14.37 -12.56 14.74
CA GLY A 216 14.66 -13.91 14.25
C GLY A 216 16.13 -14.06 13.85
N ILE A 217 16.67 -13.11 13.09
CA ILE A 217 18.05 -13.18 12.61
C ILE A 217 19.05 -13.05 13.75
N VAL A 218 18.87 -12.07 14.63
CA VAL A 218 19.74 -11.85 15.80
C VAL A 218 19.76 -13.08 16.69
N THR A 219 18.67 -13.84 16.73
CA THR A 219 18.63 -15.07 17.54
C THR A 219 19.20 -16.27 16.81
N MET A 220 18.95 -16.41 15.50
CA MET A 220 19.47 -17.52 14.69
C MET A 220 20.99 -17.46 14.55
N LEU A 221 21.54 -16.27 14.36
CA LEU A 221 22.94 -16.09 13.96
C LEU A 221 23.96 -16.64 14.98
N PRO A 222 23.84 -16.40 16.31
CA PRO A 222 24.73 -17.01 17.30
C PRO A 222 24.64 -18.54 17.31
N LEU A 223 23.42 -19.10 17.20
CA LEU A 223 23.19 -20.54 17.19
C LEU A 223 23.81 -21.19 15.96
N MET A 224 23.70 -20.54 14.79
CA MET A 224 24.33 -20.98 13.55
C MET A 224 25.85 -21.02 13.66
N ARG A 225 26.44 -19.99 14.28
CA ARG A 225 27.90 -19.90 14.48
C ARG A 225 28.40 -20.96 15.47
N ALA A 226 27.64 -21.23 16.53
CA ALA A 226 28.01 -22.21 17.56
C ALA A 226 28.23 -23.62 17.01
N VAL A 227 27.50 -23.99 15.94
CA VAL A 227 27.57 -25.32 15.32
C VAL A 227 28.30 -25.31 13.98
N GLY A 228 28.97 -24.19 13.64
CA GLY A 228 29.79 -24.08 12.45
C GLY A 228 29.01 -24.05 11.13
N ILE A 229 27.78 -23.53 11.09
CA ILE A 229 27.06 -23.34 9.82
C ILE A 229 27.73 -22.21 9.04
N GLU A 230 28.41 -22.58 7.97
CA GLU A 230 29.09 -21.65 7.09
C GLU A 230 28.11 -20.81 6.25
N PRO A 231 28.44 -19.54 5.96
CA PRO A 231 27.70 -18.72 5.00
C PRO A 231 27.55 -19.40 3.64
N HIS A 232 26.47 -19.09 2.93
CA HIS A 232 26.16 -19.61 1.59
C HIS A 232 25.90 -21.12 1.48
N THR A 233 25.90 -21.87 2.58
CA THR A 233 25.39 -23.25 2.62
C THR A 233 23.87 -23.28 2.46
N ASN A 234 23.29 -24.40 2.01
CA ASN A 234 21.83 -24.53 1.92
C ASN A 234 21.16 -24.38 3.30
N THR A 235 21.80 -24.87 4.35
CA THR A 235 21.35 -24.70 5.74
C THR A 235 21.30 -23.21 6.12
N ALA A 236 22.36 -22.45 5.84
CA ALA A 236 22.38 -21.01 6.09
C ALA A 236 21.30 -20.27 5.31
N LYS A 237 21.15 -20.57 4.02
CA LYS A 237 20.12 -19.96 3.16
C LYS A 237 18.73 -20.25 3.67
N PHE A 238 18.45 -21.50 4.04
CA PHE A 238 17.16 -21.89 4.60
C PHE A 238 16.82 -21.13 5.87
N MET A 239 17.73 -21.10 6.83
CA MET A 239 17.53 -20.39 8.10
C MET A 239 17.29 -18.89 7.88
N MET A 240 18.14 -18.26 7.06
CA MET A 240 18.14 -16.80 6.89
C MET A 240 17.04 -16.29 5.96
N LEU A 241 16.66 -17.02 4.90
CA LEU A 241 15.62 -16.60 3.95
C LEU A 241 14.19 -16.92 4.42
N SER A 242 14.01 -17.94 5.28
CA SER A 242 12.69 -18.29 5.80
C SER A 242 12.07 -17.15 6.61
N LEU A 243 12.89 -16.41 7.37
CA LEU A 243 12.43 -15.29 8.20
C LEU A 243 11.82 -14.12 7.41
N PRO A 244 12.54 -13.48 6.46
CA PRO A 244 11.99 -12.34 5.75
C PRO A 244 10.76 -12.71 4.91
N PHE A 245 10.72 -13.91 4.35
CA PHE A 245 9.57 -14.40 3.57
C PHE A 245 8.35 -14.62 4.47
N ALA A 246 8.53 -15.25 5.63
CA ALA A 246 7.48 -15.46 6.60
C ALA A 246 6.98 -14.13 7.20
N CYS A 247 7.88 -13.24 7.61
CA CYS A 247 7.52 -11.95 8.20
C CYS A 247 6.80 -11.04 7.18
N SER A 248 7.19 -11.07 5.91
CA SER A 248 6.51 -10.32 4.86
C SER A 248 5.09 -10.86 4.62
N CYS A 249 4.92 -12.19 4.58
CA CYS A 249 3.59 -12.81 4.46
C CYS A 249 2.71 -12.49 5.67
N GLY A 250 3.24 -12.61 6.88
CA GLY A 250 2.48 -12.36 8.10
C GLY A 250 2.08 -10.90 8.28
N GLY A 251 2.91 -9.96 7.82
CA GLY A 251 2.64 -8.53 7.91
C GLY A 251 1.36 -8.07 7.21
N MET A 252 0.76 -8.90 6.34
CA MET A 252 -0.53 -8.59 5.71
C MET A 252 -1.75 -8.84 6.58
N GLY A 253 -1.60 -9.62 7.67
CA GLY A 253 -2.70 -10.16 8.46
C GLY A 253 -3.52 -9.10 9.20
N THR A 254 -2.90 -7.99 9.61
CA THR A 254 -3.61 -6.84 10.19
C THR A 254 -3.06 -5.52 9.66
N LEU A 255 -3.77 -4.42 9.92
CA LEU A 255 -3.31 -3.07 9.58
C LEU A 255 -1.97 -2.71 10.26
N VAL A 256 -1.68 -3.24 11.44
CA VAL A 256 -0.45 -2.92 12.18
C VAL A 256 0.79 -3.59 11.58
N GLY A 257 0.62 -4.74 10.92
CA GLY A 257 1.74 -5.59 10.51
C GLY A 257 2.62 -4.98 9.41
N GLY A 258 2.01 -4.26 8.45
CA GLY A 258 2.74 -3.66 7.35
C GLY A 258 2.09 -2.38 6.81
N GLY A 259 2.90 -1.33 6.62
CA GLY A 259 2.42 -0.01 6.19
C GLY A 259 1.53 0.00 4.94
N ARG A 260 1.80 -0.90 3.99
CA ARG A 260 1.00 -1.14 2.78
C ARG A 260 -0.48 -1.46 3.04
N CYS A 261 -0.78 -2.19 4.12
CA CYS A 261 -2.14 -2.53 4.52
C CYS A 261 -2.89 -1.26 4.97
N MET A 262 -2.19 -0.40 5.70
CA MET A 262 -2.75 0.87 6.14
C MET A 262 -3.01 1.83 4.97
N VAL A 263 -2.13 1.88 3.96
CA VAL A 263 -2.34 2.67 2.73
C VAL A 263 -3.61 2.22 2.03
N SER A 264 -3.76 0.90 1.88
CA SER A 264 -4.90 0.29 1.22
C SER A 264 -6.22 0.64 1.90
N ALA A 265 -6.30 0.47 3.23
CA ALA A 265 -7.48 0.87 3.99
C ALA A 265 -7.74 2.39 3.90
N ALA A 266 -6.68 3.20 3.95
CA ALA A 266 -6.78 4.66 3.86
C ALA A 266 -7.40 5.11 2.54
N PHE A 267 -6.87 4.61 1.43
CA PHE A 267 -7.26 5.05 0.09
C PHE A 267 -8.65 4.55 -0.27
N LEU A 268 -9.03 3.35 0.18
CA LEU A 268 -10.39 2.87 0.01
C LEU A 268 -11.39 3.83 0.66
N LYS A 269 -11.16 4.20 1.93
CA LYS A 269 -12.02 5.16 2.65
C LYS A 269 -12.05 6.50 1.93
N GLU A 270 -10.92 7.01 1.47
CA GLU A 270 -10.85 8.31 0.82
C GLU A 270 -11.62 8.35 -0.51
N PHE A 271 -11.46 7.34 -1.35
CA PHE A 271 -12.04 7.34 -2.69
C PHE A 271 -13.49 6.89 -2.76
N THR A 272 -13.93 6.09 -1.79
CA THR A 272 -15.24 5.44 -1.85
C THR A 272 -16.13 5.76 -0.66
N GLY A 273 -15.57 6.34 0.41
CA GLY A 273 -16.23 6.45 1.70
C GLY A 273 -16.33 5.13 2.47
N ILE A 274 -15.95 4.00 1.85
CA ILE A 274 -16.01 2.67 2.49
C ILE A 274 -14.87 2.55 3.48
N GLU A 275 -15.24 2.46 4.76
CA GLU A 275 -14.29 2.30 5.84
C GLU A 275 -14.15 0.82 6.22
N ILE A 276 -12.97 0.24 5.96
CA ILE A 276 -12.61 -1.07 6.51
C ILE A 276 -12.15 -0.86 7.96
N THR A 277 -12.87 -1.45 8.91
CA THR A 277 -12.43 -1.42 10.31
C THR A 277 -11.22 -2.34 10.54
N PHE A 278 -10.52 -2.17 11.66
CA PHE A 278 -9.43 -3.06 12.04
C PHE A 278 -9.87 -4.53 12.10
N PHE A 279 -11.10 -4.78 12.59
CA PHE A 279 -11.68 -6.12 12.66
C PHE A 279 -11.96 -6.68 11.27
N ASP A 280 -12.57 -5.90 10.38
CA ASP A 280 -12.87 -6.32 9.01
C ASP A 280 -11.58 -6.69 8.27
N TRP A 281 -10.53 -5.87 8.37
CA TRP A 281 -9.24 -6.20 7.75
C TRP A 281 -8.69 -7.52 8.26
N MET A 282 -8.69 -7.72 9.59
CA MET A 282 -8.23 -8.97 10.19
C MET A 282 -9.06 -10.15 9.70
N LEU A 283 -10.38 -10.00 9.63
CA LEU A 283 -11.27 -11.05 9.15
C LEU A 283 -10.97 -11.42 7.69
N TYR A 284 -10.71 -10.44 6.82
CA TYR A 284 -10.42 -10.69 5.41
C TYR A 284 -9.00 -11.22 5.13
N CYS A 285 -7.99 -10.70 5.83
CA CYS A 285 -6.57 -10.89 5.49
C CYS A 285 -5.83 -11.86 6.41
N MET A 286 -6.24 -12.02 7.67
CA MET A 286 -5.54 -12.90 8.62
C MET A 286 -5.54 -14.38 8.16
N PRO A 287 -6.63 -14.94 7.59
CA PRO A 287 -6.60 -16.30 7.06
C PRO A 287 -5.58 -16.48 5.93
N ALA A 288 -5.41 -15.47 5.08
CA ALA A 288 -4.37 -15.49 4.05
C ALA A 288 -2.97 -15.52 4.68
N ALA A 289 -2.72 -14.76 5.74
CA ALA A 289 -1.44 -14.79 6.47
C ALA A 289 -1.18 -16.18 7.08
N PHE A 290 -2.17 -16.80 7.73
CA PHE A 290 -2.04 -18.15 8.30
C PHE A 290 -1.65 -19.23 7.29
N ILE A 291 -2.08 -19.09 6.04
CA ILE A 291 -1.80 -20.06 4.97
C ILE A 291 -0.49 -19.70 4.23
N THR A 292 -0.28 -18.43 3.90
CA THR A 292 0.88 -17.99 3.12
C THR A 292 2.20 -18.08 3.89
N VAL A 293 2.20 -17.80 5.20
CA VAL A 293 3.39 -17.91 6.05
C VAL A 293 4.03 -19.31 6.02
N PRO A 294 3.33 -20.40 6.37
CA PRO A 294 3.91 -21.74 6.32
C PRO A 294 4.27 -22.18 4.90
N ILE A 295 3.48 -21.79 3.90
CA ILE A 295 3.81 -22.08 2.49
C ILE A 295 5.11 -21.40 2.08
N ALA A 296 5.32 -20.14 2.44
CA ALA A 296 6.54 -19.40 2.12
C ALA A 296 7.78 -20.10 2.72
N VAL A 297 7.72 -20.51 3.99
CA VAL A 297 8.80 -21.26 4.65
C VAL A 297 9.01 -22.63 4.00
N CYS A 298 7.93 -23.33 3.62
CA CYS A 298 8.00 -24.61 2.92
C CYS A 298 8.69 -24.48 1.55
N ILE A 299 8.40 -23.41 0.79
CA ILE A 299 9.08 -23.16 -0.48
C ILE A 299 10.57 -22.93 -0.26
N VAL A 300 10.98 -22.16 0.75
CA VAL A 300 12.40 -21.99 1.09
C VAL A 300 13.04 -23.34 1.45
N TYR A 301 12.36 -24.18 2.25
CA TYR A 301 12.82 -25.52 2.61
C TYR A 301 13.04 -26.43 1.39
N VAL A 302 12.12 -26.42 0.43
CA VAL A 302 12.22 -27.25 -0.78
C VAL A 302 13.37 -26.78 -1.67
N VAL A 303 13.56 -25.46 -1.82
CA VAL A 303 14.62 -24.90 -2.68
C VAL A 303 16.00 -25.04 -2.03
N PHE A 304 16.10 -24.85 -0.71
CA PHE A 304 17.33 -24.94 0.07
C PHE A 304 17.15 -25.96 1.20
N ARG A 305 17.25 -27.25 0.87
CA ARG A 305 17.17 -28.30 1.90
C ARG A 305 18.34 -28.19 2.88
N PRO A 306 18.09 -28.05 4.19
CA PRO A 306 19.15 -27.99 5.19
C PRO A 306 19.83 -29.35 5.37
N ASP A 307 21.09 -29.34 5.76
CA ASP A 307 21.81 -30.56 6.15
C ASP A 307 21.31 -31.04 7.52
N PRO A 308 20.73 -32.25 7.64
CA PRO A 308 20.20 -32.79 8.89
C PRO A 308 21.28 -33.13 9.93
N LYS A 309 22.57 -33.12 9.57
CA LYS A 309 23.67 -33.46 10.48
C LYS A 309 23.88 -32.43 11.58
N PHE A 310 23.60 -31.16 11.30
CA PHE A 310 23.77 -30.10 12.29
C PHE A 310 22.63 -30.13 13.31
N LYS A 311 23.00 -30.04 14.59
CA LYS A 311 22.06 -29.88 15.71
C LYS A 311 22.40 -28.60 16.43
N LEU A 312 21.42 -27.72 16.60
CA LEU A 312 21.57 -26.47 17.34
C LEU A 312 21.78 -26.78 18.83
N PRO A 313 22.52 -25.93 19.56
CA PRO A 313 22.63 -26.06 21.00
C PRO A 313 21.26 -25.82 21.65
N ASP A 314 21.05 -26.40 22.83
CA ASP A 314 19.83 -26.15 23.59
C ASP A 314 19.79 -24.69 24.05
N PHE A 315 18.63 -24.06 23.85
CA PHE A 315 18.40 -22.68 24.24
C PHE A 315 17.86 -22.66 25.68
N ASP A 316 18.77 -22.48 26.63
CA ASP A 316 18.50 -22.59 28.08
C ASP A 316 18.24 -21.24 28.76
N GLU A 317 17.99 -20.16 28.00
CA GLU A 317 17.58 -18.89 28.61
C GLU A 317 16.14 -19.00 29.16
N ASP A 318 16.01 -18.95 30.49
CA ASP A 318 14.71 -18.91 31.14
C ASP A 318 14.06 -17.53 31.02
N LEU A 319 12.85 -17.54 30.46
CA LEU A 319 11.96 -16.41 30.46
C LEU A 319 11.50 -16.11 31.89
N GLY A 320 12.16 -15.16 32.55
CA GLY A 320 11.73 -14.64 33.85
C GLY A 320 10.28 -14.13 33.84
N PRO A 321 9.68 -13.85 35.01
CA PRO A 321 8.31 -13.35 35.11
C PRO A 321 8.13 -12.03 34.34
N MET A 322 6.90 -11.76 33.88
CA MET A 322 6.64 -10.52 33.13
C MET A 322 6.97 -9.29 33.98
N THR A 323 7.76 -8.38 33.41
CA THR A 323 8.13 -7.14 34.08
C THR A 323 6.92 -6.22 34.22
N SER A 324 6.97 -5.29 35.17
CA SER A 324 5.90 -4.28 35.33
C SER A 324 5.71 -3.43 34.07
N LEU A 325 6.77 -3.22 33.28
CA LEU A 325 6.71 -2.48 32.03
C LEU A 325 6.01 -3.32 30.95
N GLU A 326 6.38 -4.60 30.78
CA GLU A 326 5.69 -5.54 29.87
C GLU A 326 4.20 -5.64 30.15
N LYS A 327 3.80 -5.78 31.43
CA LYS A 327 2.38 -5.86 31.82
C LYS A 327 1.61 -4.60 31.45
N LYS A 328 2.16 -3.42 31.79
CA LYS A 328 1.53 -2.13 31.44
C LYS A 328 1.34 -1.98 29.94
N THR A 329 2.36 -2.31 29.15
CA THR A 329 2.30 -2.23 27.69
C THR A 329 1.23 -3.16 27.12
N VAL A 330 1.19 -4.43 27.55
CA VAL A 330 0.16 -5.37 27.10
C VAL A 330 -1.23 -4.88 27.48
N THR A 331 -1.43 -4.39 28.71
CA THR A 331 -2.74 -3.88 29.15
C THR A 331 -3.20 -2.70 28.29
N VAL A 332 -2.36 -1.70 28.05
CA VAL A 332 -2.75 -0.53 27.25
C VAL A 332 -3.05 -0.92 25.80
N ILE A 333 -2.19 -1.74 25.19
CA ILE A 333 -2.39 -2.20 23.82
C ILE A 333 -3.64 -3.07 23.72
N ALA A 334 -3.87 -3.99 24.66
CA ALA A 334 -5.09 -4.80 24.69
C ALA A 334 -6.34 -3.93 24.81
N CYS A 335 -6.34 -2.90 25.66
CA CYS A 335 -7.44 -1.94 25.75
C CYS A 335 -7.65 -1.17 24.44
N ALA A 336 -6.57 -0.71 23.79
CA ALA A 336 -6.67 -0.01 22.51
C ALA A 336 -7.24 -0.91 21.40
N PHE A 337 -6.79 -2.17 21.35
CA PHE A 337 -7.33 -3.18 20.42
C PHE A 337 -8.81 -3.46 20.70
N LEU A 338 -9.20 -3.62 21.97
CA LEU A 338 -10.61 -3.80 22.33
C LEU A 338 -11.46 -2.61 21.86
N LEU A 339 -11.00 -1.37 22.06
CA LEU A 339 -11.68 -0.18 21.55
C LEU A 339 -11.82 -0.22 20.01
N TRP A 340 -10.78 -0.63 19.28
CA TRP A 340 -10.87 -0.75 17.82
C TRP A 340 -11.87 -1.83 17.39
N LEU A 341 -11.89 -2.98 18.08
CA LEU A 341 -12.84 -4.07 17.81
C LEU A 341 -14.28 -3.64 18.13
N THR A 342 -14.48 -2.82 19.16
CA THR A 342 -15.80 -2.31 19.56
C THR A 342 -16.19 -1.00 18.87
N LYS A 343 -15.46 -0.53 17.86
CA LYS A 343 -15.75 0.74 17.17
C LYS A 343 -17.19 0.84 16.71
N GLY A 344 -17.75 -0.25 16.18
CA GLY A 344 -19.16 -0.31 15.75
C GLY A 344 -20.18 -0.03 16.87
N LEU A 345 -19.81 -0.22 18.14
CA LEU A 345 -20.70 0.00 19.29
C LEU A 345 -20.65 1.44 19.81
N HIS A 346 -19.46 2.06 19.87
CA HIS A 346 -19.28 3.38 20.49
C HIS A 346 -19.07 4.53 19.48
N GLY A 347 -18.78 4.23 18.20
CA GLY A 347 -18.67 5.23 17.13
C GLY A 347 -17.49 6.20 17.24
N ILE A 348 -16.53 5.96 18.13
CA ILE A 348 -15.35 6.83 18.30
C ILE A 348 -14.35 6.49 17.20
N ASP A 349 -13.84 7.52 16.52
CA ASP A 349 -12.84 7.34 15.47
C ASP A 349 -11.56 6.66 16.01
N TYR A 350 -11.00 5.75 15.21
CA TYR A 350 -9.84 4.94 15.60
C TYR A 350 -8.59 5.79 15.87
N SER A 351 -8.51 7.00 15.29
CA SER A 351 -7.36 7.89 15.48
C SER A 351 -7.35 8.47 16.88
N VAL A 352 -8.55 8.77 17.41
CA VAL A 352 -8.75 9.30 18.76
C VAL A 352 -8.43 8.22 19.80
N THR A 353 -8.98 7.01 19.64
CA THR A 353 -8.69 5.90 20.57
C THR A 353 -7.23 5.46 20.52
N GLY A 354 -6.61 5.48 19.33
CA GLY A 354 -5.18 5.23 19.17
C GLY A 354 -4.31 6.25 19.90
N MET A 355 -4.57 7.56 19.72
CA MET A 355 -3.79 8.61 20.38
C MET A 355 -4.04 8.69 21.88
N LEU A 356 -5.23 8.29 22.34
CA LEU A 356 -5.48 8.06 23.76
C LEU A 356 -4.57 6.94 24.30
N GLY A 357 -4.45 5.83 23.57
CA GLY A 357 -3.51 4.75 23.89
C GLY A 357 -2.06 5.21 23.96
N VAL A 358 -1.60 6.01 22.99
CA VAL A 358 -0.25 6.62 23.00
C VAL A 358 -0.06 7.48 24.24
N THR A 359 -1.06 8.30 24.57
CA THR A 359 -1.05 9.14 25.78
C THR A 359 -0.90 8.28 27.04
N CYS A 360 -1.68 7.20 27.17
CA CYS A 360 -1.58 6.26 28.29
C CYS A 360 -0.19 5.61 28.40
N LEU A 361 0.43 5.22 27.27
CA LEU A 361 1.78 4.63 27.27
C LEU A 361 2.83 5.62 27.81
N VAL A 362 2.73 6.90 27.46
CA VAL A 362 3.63 7.95 27.97
C VAL A 362 3.38 8.22 29.45
N LEU A 363 2.11 8.37 29.87
CA LEU A 363 1.75 8.62 31.27
C LEU A 363 2.17 7.47 32.20
N LEU A 364 2.06 6.22 31.75
CA LEU A 364 2.49 5.05 32.50
C LEU A 364 4.01 4.83 32.50
N LYS A 365 4.77 5.71 31.85
CA LYS A 365 6.23 5.68 31.67
C LYS A 365 6.71 4.42 30.94
N VAL A 366 5.87 3.86 30.07
CA VAL A 366 6.28 2.80 29.12
C VAL A 366 7.16 3.40 28.03
N LEU A 367 6.76 4.58 27.52
CA LEU A 367 7.52 5.34 26.55
C LEU A 367 7.89 6.72 27.10
N LYS A 368 9.06 7.21 26.75
CA LYS A 368 9.41 8.64 26.84
C LYS A 368 9.10 9.30 25.50
N TRP A 369 8.83 10.61 25.49
CA TRP A 369 8.67 11.35 24.24
C TRP A 369 9.85 11.16 23.28
N ARG A 370 11.06 11.10 23.83
CA ARG A 370 12.27 10.84 23.05
C ARG A 370 12.27 9.46 22.38
N ASP A 371 11.66 8.44 22.99
CA ASP A 371 11.53 7.13 22.35
C ASP A 371 10.66 7.21 21.10
N ILE A 372 9.59 8.01 21.13
CA ILE A 372 8.73 8.27 19.97
C ILE A 372 9.52 9.08 18.93
N ASN A 373 10.12 10.20 19.33
CA ASN A 373 10.84 11.08 18.41
C ASN A 373 11.97 10.36 17.64
N ASP A 374 12.76 9.54 18.34
CA ASP A 374 13.97 8.93 17.78
C ASP A 374 13.68 7.63 17.01
N ASN A 375 12.55 6.95 17.27
CA ASN A 375 12.25 5.63 16.67
C ASN A 375 11.02 5.64 15.74
N LEU A 376 10.20 6.70 15.76
CA LEU A 376 9.07 6.81 14.84
C LEU A 376 9.56 7.17 13.44
N GLU A 377 9.13 6.39 12.46
CA GLU A 377 9.38 6.66 11.04
C GLU A 377 8.46 7.80 10.54
N TRP A 378 8.70 9.04 11.00
CA TRP A 378 7.93 10.23 10.60
C TRP A 378 7.83 10.39 9.09
N GLY A 379 8.91 10.05 8.39
CA GLY A 379 9.00 9.97 6.93
C GLY A 379 7.85 9.19 6.31
N THR A 380 7.83 7.90 6.62
CA THR A 380 6.81 6.95 6.16
C THR A 380 5.42 7.35 6.65
N ALA A 381 5.30 7.60 7.96
CA ALA A 381 4.03 7.81 8.64
C ALA A 381 3.31 9.09 8.16
N LEU A 382 4.03 10.22 8.09
CA LEU A 382 3.40 11.50 7.79
C LEU A 382 3.47 11.81 6.29
N PHE A 383 4.67 11.73 5.70
CA PHE A 383 4.89 12.26 4.36
C PHE A 383 4.49 11.29 3.27
N ILE A 384 4.84 10.01 3.38
CA ILE A 384 4.50 9.03 2.33
C ILE A 384 3.00 8.75 2.28
N PHE A 385 2.38 8.45 3.41
CA PHE A 385 0.92 8.22 3.44
C PHE A 385 0.15 9.50 3.12
N GLY A 386 0.53 10.62 3.73
CA GLY A 386 -0.08 11.93 3.49
C GLY A 386 0.00 12.39 2.04
N GLY A 387 1.21 12.35 1.48
CA GLY A 387 1.47 12.67 0.08
C GLY A 387 0.76 11.71 -0.86
N GLY A 388 0.70 10.42 -0.52
CA GLY A 388 -0.08 9.44 -1.28
C GLY A 388 -1.57 9.79 -1.35
N ILE A 389 -2.20 10.10 -0.21
CA ILE A 389 -3.63 10.50 -0.18
C ILE A 389 -3.83 11.81 -0.97
N SER A 390 -2.92 12.78 -0.82
CA SER A 390 -2.95 14.04 -1.57
C SER A 390 -2.85 13.82 -3.09
N LEU A 391 -1.92 12.97 -3.54
CA LEU A 391 -1.79 12.57 -4.94
C LEU A 391 -3.04 11.85 -5.44
N GLY A 392 -3.59 10.97 -4.61
CA GLY A 392 -4.78 10.21 -4.91
C GLY A 392 -5.99 11.09 -5.14
N LEU A 393 -6.29 11.96 -4.17
CA LEU A 393 -7.36 12.97 -4.30
C LEU A 393 -7.16 13.83 -5.55
N ALA A 394 -5.92 14.26 -5.80
CA ALA A 394 -5.57 15.01 -6.99
C ALA A 394 -5.85 14.26 -8.29
N MET A 395 -5.71 12.95 -8.31
CA MET A 395 -6.09 12.14 -9.46
C MET A 395 -7.60 12.18 -9.71
N GLY A 396 -8.41 12.14 -8.64
CA GLY A 396 -9.86 12.25 -8.70
C GLY A 396 -10.33 13.61 -9.22
N TYR A 397 -10.10 14.69 -8.47
CA TYR A 397 -10.62 16.01 -8.84
C TYR A 397 -9.92 16.66 -10.05
N SER A 398 -8.78 16.13 -10.52
CA SER A 398 -8.20 16.54 -11.80
C SER A 398 -8.91 15.92 -13.00
N GLY A 399 -9.68 14.84 -12.83
CA GLY A 399 -10.29 14.06 -13.92
C GLY A 399 -9.33 13.06 -14.57
N ALA A 400 -8.15 12.84 -13.97
CA ALA A 400 -7.20 11.83 -14.47
C ALA A 400 -7.67 10.40 -14.16
N ALA A 401 -8.35 10.20 -13.02
CA ALA A 401 -8.97 8.92 -12.65
C ALA A 401 -9.97 8.45 -13.72
N ASP A 402 -10.93 9.32 -14.07
CA ASP A 402 -11.94 9.02 -15.09
C ASP A 402 -11.32 8.73 -16.45
N TYR A 403 -10.31 9.51 -16.86
CA TYR A 403 -9.61 9.30 -18.11
C TYR A 403 -8.94 7.92 -18.19
N PHE A 404 -8.17 7.54 -17.17
CA PHE A 404 -7.52 6.23 -17.16
C PHE A 404 -8.53 5.10 -17.12
N ALA A 405 -9.59 5.24 -16.35
CA ALA A 405 -10.60 4.22 -16.30
C ALA A 405 -11.26 4.02 -17.66
N HIS A 406 -11.65 5.07 -18.39
CA HIS A 406 -12.16 4.93 -19.76
C HIS A 406 -11.13 4.39 -20.76
N LEU A 407 -9.83 4.62 -20.54
CA LEU A 407 -8.76 4.09 -21.38
C LEU A 407 -8.60 2.57 -21.21
N PHE A 408 -8.68 2.07 -19.97
CA PHE A 408 -8.46 0.66 -19.65
C PHE A 408 -9.76 -0.17 -19.60
N PHE A 409 -10.91 0.47 -19.40
CA PHE A 409 -12.23 -0.18 -19.32
C PHE A 409 -12.50 -1.12 -20.50
N PRO A 410 -12.23 -0.78 -21.78
CA PRO A 410 -12.44 -1.72 -22.89
C PRO A 410 -11.62 -3.03 -22.80
N LEU A 411 -10.49 -3.02 -22.07
CA LEU A 411 -9.65 -4.21 -21.88
C LEU A 411 -10.20 -5.13 -20.78
N ILE A 412 -11.07 -4.61 -19.92
CA ILE A 412 -11.50 -5.23 -18.67
C ILE A 412 -13.02 -5.53 -18.69
N GLN A 413 -13.77 -4.77 -19.48
CA GLN A 413 -15.22 -4.83 -19.56
C GLN A 413 -15.72 -6.26 -19.72
N GLY A 414 -16.51 -6.71 -18.74
CA GLY A 414 -17.14 -8.03 -18.75
C GLY A 414 -16.23 -9.20 -18.37
N LYS A 415 -14.96 -8.97 -17.99
CA LYS A 415 -14.04 -10.02 -17.54
C LYS A 415 -14.18 -10.38 -16.05
N GLY A 416 -14.93 -9.58 -15.30
CA GLY A 416 -15.29 -9.84 -13.90
C GLY A 416 -14.17 -9.54 -12.89
N TRP A 417 -14.51 -9.68 -11.60
CA TRP A 417 -13.64 -9.32 -10.48
C TRP A 417 -12.33 -10.13 -10.43
N LEU A 418 -12.34 -11.40 -10.85
CA LEU A 418 -11.18 -12.28 -10.74
C LEU A 418 -10.02 -11.85 -11.66
N VAL A 419 -10.32 -11.44 -12.89
CA VAL A 419 -9.29 -10.97 -13.84
C VAL A 419 -8.65 -9.67 -13.34
N LEU A 420 -9.47 -8.76 -12.81
CA LEU A 420 -9.00 -7.55 -12.16
C LEU A 420 -8.12 -7.86 -10.96
N PHE A 421 -8.58 -8.73 -10.07
CA PHE A 421 -7.84 -9.15 -8.88
C PHE A 421 -6.48 -9.74 -9.24
N VAL A 422 -6.43 -10.69 -10.19
CA VAL A 422 -5.17 -11.30 -10.63
C VAL A 422 -4.26 -10.27 -11.29
N GLY A 423 -4.79 -9.42 -12.17
CA GLY A 423 -4.01 -8.37 -12.84
C GLY A 423 -3.38 -7.39 -11.86
N VAL A 424 -4.17 -6.88 -10.92
CA VAL A 424 -3.72 -5.96 -9.86
C VAL A 424 -2.74 -6.65 -8.92
N GLY A 425 -3.02 -7.88 -8.50
CA GLY A 425 -2.16 -8.64 -7.60
C GLY A 425 -0.78 -8.92 -8.21
N VAL A 426 -0.74 -9.39 -9.46
CA VAL A 426 0.52 -9.63 -10.19
C VAL A 426 1.27 -8.32 -10.39
N PHE A 427 0.59 -7.27 -10.85
CA PHE A 427 1.22 -5.97 -11.09
C PHE A 427 1.80 -5.39 -9.80
N GLY A 428 1.02 -5.38 -8.71
CA GLY A 428 1.46 -4.93 -7.39
C GLY A 428 2.65 -5.72 -6.86
N ALA A 429 2.61 -7.06 -6.97
CA ALA A 429 3.70 -7.93 -6.56
C ALA A 429 4.98 -7.74 -7.39
N LEU A 430 4.89 -7.36 -8.66
CA LEU A 430 6.07 -7.05 -9.48
C LEU A 430 6.64 -5.66 -9.16
N VAL A 431 5.77 -4.64 -9.08
CA VAL A 431 6.18 -3.26 -8.81
C VAL A 431 6.84 -3.14 -7.43
N THR A 432 6.32 -3.84 -6.43
CA THR A 432 6.87 -3.84 -5.07
C THR A 432 8.28 -4.45 -4.94
N ASN A 433 8.78 -5.11 -5.98
CA ASN A 433 10.17 -5.57 -6.00
C ASN A 433 11.14 -4.49 -6.50
N ALA A 434 10.63 -3.50 -7.24
CA ALA A 434 11.42 -2.41 -7.80
C ALA A 434 11.44 -1.16 -6.91
N MET A 435 10.45 -0.97 -6.04
CA MET A 435 10.33 0.15 -5.10
C MET A 435 9.78 -0.32 -3.76
N ALA A 436 9.85 0.53 -2.73
CA ALA A 436 9.28 0.23 -1.42
C ALA A 436 7.78 -0.14 -1.46
N ASN A 437 7.37 -1.16 -0.70
CA ASN A 437 6.00 -1.70 -0.70
C ASN A 437 4.89 -0.65 -0.48
N VAL A 438 5.16 0.31 0.40
CA VAL A 438 4.23 1.41 0.70
C VAL A 438 4.06 2.33 -0.52
N ALA A 439 5.17 2.66 -1.19
CA ALA A 439 5.15 3.50 -2.38
C ALA A 439 4.41 2.80 -3.54
N ALA A 440 4.62 1.50 -3.71
CA ALA A 440 3.90 0.71 -4.72
C ALA A 440 2.38 0.76 -4.50
N ALA A 441 1.92 0.55 -3.25
CA ALA A 441 0.49 0.65 -2.93
C ALA A 441 -0.05 2.07 -3.18
N ALA A 442 0.65 3.11 -2.70
CA ALA A 442 0.23 4.50 -2.83
C ALA A 442 0.14 4.97 -4.29
N LEU A 443 0.97 4.41 -5.17
CA LEU A 443 0.98 4.74 -6.60
C LEU A 443 -0.13 4.02 -7.38
N ILE A 444 -0.45 2.79 -7.02
CA ILE A 444 -1.36 1.93 -7.80
C ILE A 444 -2.83 2.10 -7.34
N LEU A 445 -3.09 2.30 -6.03
CA LEU A 445 -4.46 2.39 -5.49
C LEU A 445 -5.33 3.51 -6.11
N PRO A 446 -4.82 4.73 -6.37
CA PRO A 446 -5.61 5.80 -7.03
C PRO A 446 -6.08 5.46 -8.44
N ILE A 447 -5.42 4.49 -9.07
CA ILE A 447 -5.73 4.04 -10.43
C ILE A 447 -6.76 2.93 -10.36
N VAL A 448 -6.52 1.94 -9.49
CA VAL A 448 -7.28 0.70 -9.44
C VAL A 448 -8.65 0.86 -8.77
N ILE A 449 -8.77 1.71 -7.74
CA ILE A 449 -10.04 1.89 -7.03
C ILE A 449 -11.13 2.51 -7.95
N PRO A 450 -10.87 3.63 -8.67
CA PRO A 450 -11.85 4.16 -9.62
C PRO A 450 -12.18 3.19 -10.76
N MET A 451 -11.20 2.40 -11.22
CA MET A 451 -11.44 1.36 -12.22
C MET A 451 -12.41 0.28 -11.71
N ALA A 452 -12.30 -0.13 -10.45
CA ALA A 452 -13.23 -1.09 -9.85
C ALA A 452 -14.66 -0.55 -9.86
N GLN A 453 -14.84 0.72 -9.47
CA GLN A 453 -16.15 1.37 -9.42
C GLN A 453 -16.84 1.40 -10.79
N LEU A 454 -16.07 1.66 -11.85
CA LEU A 454 -16.61 1.73 -13.22
C LEU A 454 -16.97 0.35 -13.79
N GLU A 455 -16.21 -0.68 -13.46
CA GLU A 455 -16.55 -2.09 -13.79
C GLU A 455 -17.68 -2.67 -12.93
N GLY A 456 -18.12 -1.94 -11.89
CA GLY A 456 -19.13 -2.42 -10.94
C GLY A 456 -18.60 -3.51 -10.01
N VAL A 457 -17.28 -3.61 -9.83
CA VAL A 457 -16.64 -4.48 -8.85
C VAL A 457 -16.49 -3.74 -7.53
N ASP A 458 -16.75 -4.41 -6.41
CA ASP A 458 -16.53 -3.82 -5.09
C ASP A 458 -15.05 -3.37 -4.95
N PRO A 459 -14.78 -2.06 -4.80
CA PRO A 459 -13.42 -1.55 -4.70
C PRO A 459 -12.65 -2.07 -3.49
N THR A 460 -13.37 -2.54 -2.46
CA THR A 460 -12.80 -3.20 -1.28
C THR A 460 -11.96 -4.41 -1.68
N VAL A 461 -12.44 -5.20 -2.65
CA VAL A 461 -11.76 -6.40 -3.17
C VAL A 461 -10.40 -6.04 -3.76
N LEU A 462 -10.33 -4.98 -4.58
CA LEU A 462 -9.07 -4.59 -5.22
C LEU A 462 -8.13 -3.85 -4.26
N SER A 463 -8.68 -3.11 -3.30
CA SER A 463 -7.87 -2.50 -2.25
C SER A 463 -7.19 -3.58 -1.40
N LEU A 464 -7.96 -4.52 -0.85
CA LEU A 464 -7.45 -5.66 -0.09
C LEU A 464 -6.45 -6.48 -0.91
N CYS A 465 -6.74 -6.74 -2.19
CA CYS A 465 -5.84 -7.41 -3.12
C CYS A 465 -4.47 -6.74 -3.17
N LEU A 466 -4.44 -5.43 -3.42
CA LEU A 466 -3.21 -4.71 -3.62
C LEU A 466 -2.43 -4.54 -2.31
N GLY A 467 -3.12 -4.28 -1.19
CA GLY A 467 -2.52 -4.22 0.14
C GLY A 467 -1.85 -5.54 0.55
N THR A 468 -2.46 -6.67 0.21
CA THR A 468 -1.91 -8.01 0.51
C THR A 468 -0.84 -8.43 -0.50
N ALA A 469 -1.06 -8.26 -1.80
CA ALA A 469 -0.14 -8.68 -2.86
C ALA A 469 1.20 -7.94 -2.85
N THR A 470 1.22 -6.66 -2.46
CA THR A 470 2.47 -5.88 -2.26
C THR A 470 3.30 -6.39 -1.07
N SER A 471 2.81 -7.38 -0.30
CA SER A 471 3.62 -8.11 0.68
C SER A 471 4.61 -9.08 0.03
N PHE A 472 4.39 -9.48 -1.22
CA PHE A 472 5.19 -10.49 -1.91
C PHE A 472 6.42 -9.91 -2.63
N ALA A 473 7.12 -9.00 -1.96
CA ALA A 473 8.40 -8.43 -2.39
C ALA A 473 9.55 -9.44 -2.18
N MET A 474 9.56 -10.52 -2.97
CA MET A 474 10.42 -11.70 -2.73
C MET A 474 11.53 -11.91 -3.78
N LEU A 475 11.62 -11.05 -4.80
CA LEU A 475 12.56 -11.19 -5.92
C LEU A 475 13.85 -10.41 -5.72
N LEU A 476 13.79 -9.24 -5.07
CA LEU A 476 14.91 -8.33 -4.90
C LEU A 476 15.11 -7.94 -3.43
N VAL A 477 16.39 -7.75 -3.06
CA VAL A 477 16.77 -7.34 -1.69
C VAL A 477 16.20 -5.98 -1.31
N ILE A 478 16.12 -5.06 -2.28
CA ILE A 478 15.63 -3.69 -2.06
C ILE A 478 14.12 -3.62 -1.86
N GLY A 479 13.37 -4.67 -2.22
CA GLY A 479 11.91 -4.64 -2.21
C GLY A 479 11.31 -4.35 -0.83
N CYS A 480 11.87 -4.96 0.23
CA CYS A 480 11.36 -4.73 1.58
C CYS A 480 12.47 -4.74 2.66
N PRO A 481 12.26 -4.03 3.80
CA PRO A 481 13.22 -4.00 4.90
C PRO A 481 13.59 -5.39 5.46
N PRO A 482 12.66 -6.35 5.63
CA PRO A 482 13.02 -7.71 6.05
C PRO A 482 14.11 -8.36 5.19
N ASN A 483 14.03 -8.21 3.86
CA ASN A 483 15.03 -8.76 2.93
C ASN A 483 16.38 -8.06 3.09
N ALA A 484 16.37 -6.73 3.21
CA ALA A 484 17.58 -5.93 3.39
C ALA A 484 18.30 -6.29 4.71
N ILE A 485 17.55 -6.45 5.81
CA ILE A 485 18.07 -6.86 7.11
C ILE A 485 18.71 -8.25 6.99
N ALA A 486 18.01 -9.23 6.44
CA ALA A 486 18.55 -10.59 6.25
C ALA A 486 19.82 -10.60 5.38
N TYR A 487 19.83 -9.82 4.30
CA TYR A 487 20.95 -9.75 3.38
C TYR A 487 22.18 -9.04 3.96
N SER A 488 22.00 -8.11 4.91
CA SER A 488 23.08 -7.35 5.55
C SER A 488 24.12 -8.26 6.24
N TYR A 489 23.69 -9.43 6.71
CA TYR A 489 24.55 -10.43 7.35
C TYR A 489 25.35 -11.29 6.37
N ARG A 490 25.07 -11.22 5.06
CA ARG A 490 25.82 -11.89 3.98
C ARG A 490 25.87 -13.43 4.03
N TYR A 491 24.89 -14.08 4.67
CA TYR A 491 24.78 -15.56 4.68
C TYR A 491 24.19 -16.17 3.40
N PHE A 492 23.67 -15.34 2.49
CA PHE A 492 23.16 -15.77 1.17
C PHE A 492 23.48 -14.70 0.11
N LYS A 493 23.45 -15.08 -1.17
CA LYS A 493 23.63 -14.14 -2.30
C LYS A 493 22.28 -13.58 -2.73
N SER A 494 22.25 -12.38 -3.31
CA SER A 494 21.00 -11.77 -3.82
C SER A 494 20.27 -12.71 -4.80
N SER A 495 21.02 -13.42 -5.65
CA SER A 495 20.48 -14.42 -6.57
C SER A 495 19.78 -15.61 -5.89
N ASP A 496 20.17 -15.96 -4.66
CA ASP A 496 19.51 -17.03 -3.88
C ASP A 496 18.10 -16.59 -3.48
N LEU A 497 17.94 -15.32 -3.10
CA LEU A 497 16.64 -14.72 -2.79
C LEU A 497 15.76 -14.70 -4.05
N THR A 498 16.28 -14.21 -5.18
CA THR A 498 15.54 -14.20 -6.45
C THR A 498 15.13 -15.61 -6.88
N LYS A 499 16.00 -16.61 -6.72
CA LYS A 499 15.69 -18.01 -7.06
C LYS A 499 14.49 -18.55 -6.29
N VAL A 500 14.40 -18.27 -4.99
CA VAL A 500 13.25 -18.66 -4.17
C VAL A 500 12.03 -17.81 -4.51
N GLY A 501 12.20 -16.50 -4.66
CA GLY A 501 11.14 -15.56 -5.00
C GLY A 501 10.42 -15.89 -6.30
N LEU A 502 11.16 -16.32 -7.34
CA LEU A 502 10.57 -16.72 -8.62
C LEU A 502 9.59 -17.90 -8.49
N VAL A 503 9.74 -18.73 -7.45
CA VAL A 503 8.80 -19.81 -7.12
C VAL A 503 7.76 -19.33 -6.11
N ALA A 504 8.19 -18.61 -5.07
CA ALA A 504 7.33 -18.17 -3.98
C ALA A 504 6.27 -17.17 -4.44
N THR A 505 6.63 -16.13 -5.18
CA THR A 505 5.69 -15.08 -5.61
C THR A 505 4.47 -15.64 -6.37
N PRO A 506 4.62 -16.45 -7.44
CA PRO A 506 3.45 -16.97 -8.16
C PRO A 506 2.62 -17.94 -7.30
N VAL A 507 3.26 -18.77 -6.48
CA VAL A 507 2.54 -19.71 -5.59
C VAL A 507 1.72 -18.95 -4.54
N LEU A 508 2.32 -17.96 -3.88
CA LEU A 508 1.66 -17.17 -2.86
C LEU A 508 0.55 -16.28 -3.42
N LEU A 509 0.75 -15.71 -4.62
CA LEU A 509 -0.33 -15.01 -5.34
C LEU A 509 -1.49 -15.95 -5.68
N THR A 510 -1.19 -17.18 -6.11
CA THR A 510 -2.24 -18.18 -6.39
C THR A 510 -3.01 -18.53 -5.12
N VAL A 511 -2.30 -18.73 -4.01
CA VAL A 511 -2.93 -18.96 -2.70
C VAL A 511 -3.81 -17.78 -2.30
N LEU A 512 -3.34 -16.53 -2.49
CA LEU A 512 -4.12 -15.34 -2.21
C LEU A 512 -5.41 -15.28 -3.04
N VAL A 513 -5.34 -15.62 -4.33
CA VAL A 513 -6.53 -15.72 -5.21
C VAL A 513 -7.50 -16.79 -4.72
N VAL A 514 -7.01 -17.96 -4.31
CA VAL A 514 -7.84 -19.04 -3.78
C VAL A 514 -8.50 -18.63 -2.45
N VAL A 515 -7.76 -17.97 -1.57
CA VAL A 515 -8.31 -17.44 -0.31
C VAL A 515 -9.38 -16.40 -0.60
N ALA A 516 -9.14 -15.45 -1.51
CA ALA A 516 -10.16 -14.49 -1.90
C ALA A 516 -11.41 -15.19 -2.47
N ALA A 517 -11.25 -16.09 -3.44
CA ALA A 517 -12.37 -16.78 -4.09
C ALA A 517 -13.22 -17.65 -3.16
N LEU A 518 -12.63 -18.22 -2.11
CA LEU A 518 -13.34 -19.08 -1.16
C LEU A 518 -13.80 -18.30 0.08
N TRP A 519 -12.86 -17.66 0.78
CA TRP A 519 -13.12 -17.02 2.06
C TRP A 519 -13.94 -15.74 1.91
N TRP A 520 -13.61 -14.89 0.95
CA TRP A 520 -14.35 -13.63 0.77
C TRP A 520 -15.75 -13.88 0.22
N ARG A 521 -15.94 -14.97 -0.55
CA ARG A 521 -17.26 -15.45 -0.97
C ARG A 521 -18.11 -15.92 0.21
N ILE A 522 -17.51 -16.64 1.16
CA ILE A 522 -18.20 -17.05 2.40
C ILE A 522 -18.64 -15.84 3.21
N LEU A 523 -17.81 -14.78 3.23
CA LEU A 523 -18.11 -13.52 3.92
C LEU A 523 -19.07 -12.60 3.14
N GLY A 524 -19.43 -12.95 1.89
CA GLY A 524 -20.35 -12.17 1.06
C GLY A 524 -19.74 -10.91 0.42
N LEU A 525 -18.40 -10.82 0.32
CA LEU A 525 -17.70 -9.68 -0.28
C LEU A 525 -17.64 -9.76 -1.83
N ILE A 526 -17.71 -10.97 -2.41
CA ILE A 526 -17.61 -11.24 -3.86
C ILE A 526 -18.71 -12.15 -4.39
#